data_AF-A0A7M7SYN4-F1
#
_entry.id   AF-A0A7M7SYN4-F1
#
_cell.length_a   1.000
_cell.length_b   1.000
_cell.length_c   1.000
_cell.angle_alpha   90.00
_cell.angle_beta   90.00
_cell.angle_gamma   90.00
#
_symmetry.space_group_name_H-M   'P 1'
#
loop_
_entity.id
_entity.type
_entity.pdbx_description
1 polymer ?
#
loop_
_entity_poly.entity_id
_entity_poly.type
_entity_poly.pdbx_seq_one_letter_code
_entity_poly.pdbx_strand_id
1 'polypeptide(L)'
;MPFMLVVNDFYPDRFVLINTISLYGYTAGTMLLPLITEQSLEAYGYEGTFLILGGITLHLIVCAVAIREPILRNPCARFYQVQGDGSGPSDVQDKERVRRNELENHFQTCSRQKKDQTGTTGGNSSATSYAAVTRCASITRSSFEEIDRGEQDLGIETEIGTAESLPLIDGNPNLHTDTPRNVLGEEKESSLRHESGWKSLLFQEPLFWFNLLTIFLFAYAYYSWMFFLVPHAEQLGFEQSRAVFLSSIAGIGGIIGRTVFIILVTKDVNAFYIYIVAGIPITISFLLDFIGSDYSTRAGLAFVQGLFFFVEDSLFFAVLKETLVDQDNFSLAIGLVSFFFGFGASAAGYISGSLFDLTQSYTKVFIIIGIVHAIVVVQVIITTACLRKRKNSIKDH
;
A
#
# COMPACT_ATOMS: atom_id res chain seq x y z
N MET A 1 1.34 -2.09 -0.76
CA MET A 1 1.08 -0.68 -0.40
C MET A 1 1.52 0.33 -1.46
N PRO A 2 2.75 0.30 -2.02
CA PRO A 2 3.09 1.19 -3.15
C PRO A 2 2.11 1.03 -4.32
N PHE A 3 1.70 -0.21 -4.57
CA PHE A 3 0.68 -0.55 -5.55
C PHE A 3 -0.67 0.18 -5.32
N MET A 4 -1.11 0.39 -4.08
CA MET A 4 -2.40 1.03 -3.82
C MET A 4 -2.39 2.52 -4.14
N LEU A 5 -1.28 3.21 -3.82
CA LEU A 5 -1.10 4.62 -4.18
C LEU A 5 -1.09 4.77 -5.70
N VAL A 6 -0.33 3.91 -6.38
CA VAL A 6 -0.33 3.84 -7.85
C VAL A 6 -1.75 3.61 -8.39
N VAL A 7 -2.51 2.64 -7.87
CA VAL A 7 -3.89 2.41 -8.34
C VAL A 7 -4.79 3.62 -8.11
N ASN A 8 -4.68 4.30 -6.97
CA ASN A 8 -5.47 5.50 -6.70
C ASN A 8 -5.10 6.66 -7.64
N ASP A 9 -3.82 6.79 -7.99
CA ASP A 9 -3.34 7.83 -8.91
C ASP A 9 -3.76 7.57 -10.36
N PHE A 10 -3.75 6.31 -10.81
CA PHE A 10 -4.13 5.94 -12.18
C PHE A 10 -5.65 5.84 -12.37
N TYR A 11 -6.38 5.36 -11.37
CA TYR A 11 -7.82 5.05 -11.48
C TYR A 11 -8.60 5.52 -10.25
N PRO A 12 -8.64 6.83 -9.95
CA PRO A 12 -9.31 7.35 -8.76
C PRO A 12 -10.81 7.01 -8.71
N ASP A 13 -11.47 6.97 -9.88
CA ASP A 13 -12.91 6.71 -10.02
C ASP A 13 -13.27 5.22 -9.92
N ARG A 14 -12.33 4.34 -10.26
CA ARG A 14 -12.51 2.87 -10.23
C ARG A 14 -11.66 2.19 -9.16
N PHE A 15 -11.16 2.99 -8.21
CA PHE A 15 -10.22 2.53 -7.18
C PHE A 15 -10.75 1.32 -6.41
N VAL A 16 -12.02 1.37 -5.94
CA VAL A 16 -12.64 0.28 -5.17
C VAL A 16 -12.68 -1.02 -5.98
N LEU A 17 -13.01 -0.93 -7.27
CA LEU A 17 -13.07 -2.09 -8.16
C LEU A 17 -11.69 -2.72 -8.36
N ILE A 18 -10.69 -1.92 -8.71
CA ILE A 18 -9.33 -2.41 -8.99
C ILE A 18 -8.68 -2.95 -7.72
N ASN A 19 -8.86 -2.25 -6.59
CA ASN A 19 -8.42 -2.71 -5.29
C ASN A 19 -8.98 -4.10 -4.98
N THR A 20 -10.29 -4.30 -5.17
CA THR A 20 -10.94 -5.59 -4.94
C THR A 20 -10.38 -6.69 -5.84
N ILE A 21 -10.14 -6.40 -7.13
CA ILE A 21 -9.52 -7.34 -8.08
C ILE A 21 -8.13 -7.74 -7.60
N SER A 22 -7.32 -6.79 -7.14
CA SER A 22 -5.98 -7.07 -6.62
C SER A 22 -6.00 -7.91 -5.35
N LEU A 23 -7.03 -7.76 -4.52
CA LEU A 23 -7.18 -8.54 -3.30
C LEU A 23 -7.52 -10.02 -3.57
N TYR A 24 -8.02 -10.42 -4.77
CA TYR A 24 -8.28 -11.84 -5.06
C TYR A 24 -7.04 -12.72 -4.90
N GLY A 25 -5.85 -12.21 -5.24
CA GLY A 25 -4.60 -12.94 -5.02
C GLY A 25 -4.35 -13.22 -3.54
N TYR A 26 -4.70 -12.28 -2.66
CA TYR A 26 -4.61 -12.47 -1.22
C TYR A 26 -5.59 -13.55 -0.72
N THR A 27 -6.85 -13.55 -1.17
CA THR A 27 -7.82 -14.61 -0.79
C THR A 27 -7.45 -15.98 -1.35
N ALA A 28 -6.96 -16.05 -2.59
CA ALA A 28 -6.48 -17.30 -3.16
C ALA A 28 -5.28 -17.83 -2.36
N GLY A 29 -4.39 -16.93 -1.92
CA GLY A 29 -3.29 -17.25 -1.02
C GLY A 29 -3.79 -17.81 0.31
N THR A 30 -4.71 -17.14 1.01
CA THR A 30 -5.22 -17.63 2.31
C THR A 30 -5.99 -18.95 2.20
N MET A 31 -6.59 -19.24 1.03
CA MET A 31 -7.26 -20.50 0.75
C MET A 31 -6.29 -21.68 0.52
N LEU A 32 -5.19 -21.44 -0.20
CA LEU A 32 -4.25 -22.48 -0.64
C LEU A 32 -3.06 -22.67 0.29
N LEU A 33 -2.58 -21.59 0.90
CA LEU A 33 -1.36 -21.60 1.71
C LEU A 33 -1.45 -22.58 2.89
N PRO A 34 -2.55 -22.65 3.67
CA PRO A 34 -2.66 -23.60 4.77
C PRO A 34 -2.51 -25.06 4.32
N LEU A 35 -3.13 -25.42 3.18
CA LEU A 35 -3.03 -26.78 2.61
C LEU A 35 -1.61 -27.09 2.13
N ILE A 36 -0.97 -26.14 1.43
CA ILE A 36 0.41 -26.30 0.97
C ILE A 36 1.33 -26.44 2.18
N THR A 37 1.14 -25.66 3.22
CA THR A 37 1.98 -25.72 4.43
C THR A 37 1.80 -27.03 5.19
N GLU A 38 0.58 -27.53 5.33
CA GLU A 38 0.32 -28.80 6.00
C GLU A 38 0.97 -29.97 5.25
N GLN A 39 0.74 -30.09 3.94
CA GLN A 39 1.32 -31.15 3.13
C GLN A 39 2.85 -31.07 3.07
N SER A 40 3.40 -29.85 3.02
CA SER A 40 4.85 -29.64 3.04
C SER A 40 5.44 -30.01 4.40
N LEU A 41 4.73 -29.75 5.49
CA LEU A 41 5.17 -30.07 6.84
C LEU A 41 5.23 -31.59 7.06
N GLU A 42 4.24 -32.32 6.56
CA GLU A 42 4.20 -33.79 6.61
C GLU A 42 5.31 -34.43 5.75
N ALA A 43 5.57 -33.89 4.56
CA ALA A 43 6.51 -34.48 3.60
C ALA A 43 7.98 -34.09 3.84
N TYR A 44 8.24 -32.83 4.23
CA TYR A 44 9.58 -32.24 4.26
C TYR A 44 9.97 -31.65 5.62
N GLY A 45 9.09 -31.72 6.62
CA GLY A 45 9.30 -31.07 7.91
C GLY A 45 9.29 -29.54 7.82
N TYR A 46 9.63 -28.89 8.93
CA TYR A 46 9.57 -27.44 9.03
C TYR A 46 10.62 -26.75 8.14
N GLU A 47 11.82 -27.33 8.00
CA GLU A 47 12.91 -26.76 7.18
C GLU A 47 12.52 -26.67 5.70
N GLY A 48 12.00 -27.77 5.14
CA GLY A 48 11.52 -27.79 3.76
C GLY A 48 10.31 -26.89 3.54
N THR A 49 9.39 -26.84 4.51
CA THR A 49 8.22 -25.95 4.45
C THR A 49 8.63 -24.47 4.37
N PHE A 50 9.56 -24.02 5.22
CA PHE A 50 10.06 -22.65 5.15
C PHE A 50 10.81 -22.35 3.85
N LEU A 51 11.53 -23.32 3.29
CA LEU A 51 12.20 -23.16 1.99
C LEU A 51 11.19 -22.99 0.86
N ILE A 52 10.12 -23.80 0.83
CA ILE A 52 9.04 -23.70 -0.17
C ILE A 52 8.31 -22.36 -0.04
N LEU A 53 7.94 -21.96 1.18
CA LEU A 53 7.33 -20.66 1.47
C LEU A 53 8.23 -19.50 1.04
N GLY A 54 9.54 -19.59 1.31
CA GLY A 54 10.53 -18.62 0.83
C GLY A 54 10.59 -18.54 -0.70
N GLY A 55 10.50 -19.68 -1.38
CA GLY A 55 10.41 -19.74 -2.85
C GLY A 55 9.16 -19.03 -3.39
N ILE A 56 7.99 -19.29 -2.79
CA ILE A 56 6.73 -18.62 -3.16
C ILE A 56 6.84 -17.10 -2.94
N THR A 57 7.40 -16.66 -1.82
CA THR A 57 7.55 -15.21 -1.56
C THR A 57 8.56 -14.55 -2.49
N LEU A 58 9.58 -15.26 -2.97
CA LEU A 58 10.56 -14.73 -3.93
C LEU A 58 9.93 -14.37 -5.29
N HIS A 59 8.82 -15.02 -5.66
CA HIS A 59 8.06 -14.65 -6.87
C HIS A 59 7.49 -13.22 -6.79
N LEU A 60 7.28 -12.68 -5.58
CA LEU A 60 6.84 -11.29 -5.40
C LEU A 60 7.88 -10.30 -5.94
N ILE A 61 9.17 -10.64 -5.95
CA ILE A 61 10.22 -9.79 -6.52
C ILE A 61 10.03 -9.67 -8.04
N VAL A 62 9.73 -10.78 -8.72
CA VAL A 62 9.47 -10.78 -10.17
C VAL A 62 8.24 -9.94 -10.49
N CYS A 63 7.16 -10.10 -9.71
CA CYS A 63 5.97 -9.27 -9.85
C CYS A 63 6.26 -7.78 -9.60
N ALA A 64 7.10 -7.44 -8.62
CA ALA A 64 7.45 -6.07 -8.31
C ALA A 64 8.29 -5.42 -9.43
N VAL A 65 9.25 -6.15 -10.01
CA VAL A 65 10.03 -5.68 -11.16
C VAL A 65 9.16 -5.48 -12.40
N ALA A 66 8.12 -6.30 -12.58
CA ALA A 66 7.19 -6.17 -13.69
C ALA A 66 6.26 -4.95 -13.61
N ILE A 67 6.07 -4.37 -12.42
CA ILE A 67 5.34 -3.10 -12.26
C ILE A 67 6.24 -1.99 -12.81
N ARG A 68 5.99 -1.62 -14.07
CA ARG A 68 6.69 -0.57 -14.81
C ARG A 68 6.63 0.75 -14.03
N GLU A 69 7.76 1.46 -13.96
CA GLU A 69 7.87 2.74 -13.26
C GLU A 69 6.73 3.68 -13.68
N PRO A 70 6.05 4.35 -12.72
CA PRO A 70 5.06 5.34 -13.06
C PRO A 70 5.75 6.38 -13.92
N ILE A 71 5.22 6.64 -15.11
CA ILE A 71 5.54 7.86 -15.85
C ILE A 71 5.21 8.97 -14.87
N LEU A 72 6.23 9.54 -14.22
CA LEU A 72 6.10 10.70 -13.36
C LEU A 72 5.33 11.72 -14.18
N ARG A 73 4.05 11.88 -13.85
CA ARG A 73 3.19 12.84 -14.51
C ARG A 73 3.77 14.19 -14.10
N ASN A 74 4.56 14.77 -15.01
CA ASN A 74 5.30 16.00 -14.77
C ASN A 74 4.42 17.00 -13.98
N PRO A 75 4.83 17.38 -12.75
CA PRO A 75 4.11 18.39 -11.96
C PRO A 75 3.87 19.69 -12.75
N CYS A 76 4.71 19.94 -13.76
CA CYS A 76 4.65 21.10 -14.65
C CYS A 76 3.38 21.17 -15.53
N ALA A 77 2.70 20.05 -15.80
CA ALA A 77 1.51 20.06 -16.65
C ALA A 77 0.26 20.67 -15.97
N ARG A 78 0.22 20.71 -14.63
CA ARG A 78 -0.94 21.26 -13.88
C ARG A 78 -0.87 22.78 -13.73
N PHE A 79 0.33 23.38 -13.79
CA PHE A 79 0.49 24.84 -13.71
C PHE A 79 0.09 25.56 -15.00
N TYR A 80 0.29 24.96 -16.17
CA TYR A 80 -0.04 25.62 -17.44
C TYR A 80 -1.52 25.53 -17.85
N GLN A 81 -2.29 24.57 -17.33
CA GLN A 81 -3.74 24.54 -17.61
C GLN A 81 -4.55 25.59 -16.83
N VAL A 82 -4.00 26.15 -15.75
CA VAL A 82 -4.68 27.23 -14.99
C VAL A 82 -4.45 28.60 -15.65
N GLN A 83 -3.52 28.72 -16.60
CA GLN A 83 -3.12 30.03 -17.16
C GLN A 83 -3.04 30.06 -18.69
N GLY A 84 -3.88 29.27 -19.35
CA GLY A 84 -3.89 29.16 -20.82
C GLY A 84 -5.29 29.04 -21.40
N ASP A 85 -6.22 29.89 -20.97
CA ASP A 85 -7.38 30.22 -21.82
C ASP A 85 -7.11 31.58 -22.49
N GLY A 86 -6.81 31.53 -23.79
CA GLY A 86 -6.64 32.70 -24.64
C GLY A 86 -5.30 32.79 -25.37
N SER A 87 -5.24 32.21 -26.58
CA SER A 87 -4.66 32.78 -27.83
C SER A 87 -4.06 31.71 -28.76
N GLY A 88 -4.21 31.96 -30.08
CA GLY A 88 -4.12 30.99 -31.18
C GLY A 88 -2.72 30.56 -31.65
N PRO A 89 -2.63 29.89 -32.82
CA PRO A 89 -1.51 29.03 -33.17
C PRO A 89 -0.46 29.76 -34.01
N SER A 90 0.67 30.10 -33.38
CA SER A 90 1.95 30.36 -34.03
C SER A 90 3.07 30.16 -33.00
N ASP A 91 4.24 29.71 -33.43
CA ASP A 91 5.45 29.41 -32.64
C ASP A 91 5.56 28.02 -32.00
N VAL A 92 5.78 27.03 -32.87
CA VAL A 92 6.25 25.68 -32.50
C VAL A 92 7.79 25.59 -32.53
N GLN A 93 8.48 26.38 -33.36
CA GLN A 93 9.94 26.29 -33.51
C GLN A 93 10.76 26.96 -32.39
N ASP A 94 10.28 28.05 -31.79
CA ASP A 94 11.00 28.70 -30.69
C ASP A 94 10.91 27.91 -29.36
N LYS A 95 9.84 27.13 -29.17
CA LYS A 95 9.64 26.33 -27.96
C LYS A 95 10.59 25.12 -27.88
N GLU A 96 11.05 24.58 -29.01
CA GLU A 96 11.99 23.45 -29.01
C GLU A 96 13.45 23.90 -28.81
N ARG A 97 13.81 25.10 -29.29
CA ARG A 97 15.15 25.67 -29.12
C ARG A 97 15.42 26.08 -27.67
N VAL A 98 14.42 26.63 -26.98
CA VAL A 98 14.48 26.94 -25.55
C VAL A 98 14.57 25.66 -24.71
N ARG A 99 13.78 24.63 -25.05
CA ARG A 99 13.76 23.34 -24.34
C ARG A 99 15.09 22.58 -24.42
N ARG A 100 15.83 22.73 -25.53
CA ARG A 100 17.17 22.11 -25.73
C ARG A 100 18.23 22.81 -24.87
N ASN A 101 18.24 24.14 -24.85
CA ASN A 101 19.22 24.93 -24.10
C ASN A 101 19.07 24.79 -22.57
N GLU A 102 17.85 24.61 -22.07
CA GLU A 102 17.60 24.42 -20.64
C GLU A 102 17.99 23.02 -20.14
N LEU A 103 17.80 21.98 -20.97
CA LEU A 103 18.20 20.62 -20.65
C LEU A 103 19.73 20.46 -20.61
N GLU A 104 20.43 21.17 -21.51
CA GLU A 104 21.89 21.18 -21.60
C GLU A 104 22.54 21.90 -20.39
N ASN A 105 21.91 23.00 -19.94
CA ASN A 105 22.30 23.69 -18.70
C ASN A 105 22.06 22.82 -17.45
N HIS A 106 20.98 22.03 -17.41
CA HIS A 106 20.70 21.14 -16.30
C HIS A 106 21.69 19.95 -16.23
N PHE A 107 22.16 19.47 -17.40
CA PHE A 107 23.17 18.43 -17.51
C PHE A 107 24.56 18.90 -17.05
N GLN A 108 24.95 20.13 -17.40
CA GLN A 108 26.22 20.74 -16.93
C GLN A 108 26.23 20.96 -15.41
N THR A 109 25.08 21.29 -14.83
CA THR A 109 24.93 21.51 -13.38
C THR A 109 25.06 20.20 -12.60
N CYS A 110 24.45 19.12 -13.11
CA CYS A 110 24.56 17.78 -12.50
C CYS A 110 25.96 17.16 -12.66
N SER A 111 26.66 17.49 -13.76
CA SER A 111 28.04 17.07 -14.01
C SER A 111 29.05 17.74 -13.07
N ARG A 112 28.77 18.98 -12.63
CA ARG A 112 29.59 19.71 -11.66
C ARG A 112 29.51 19.12 -10.25
N GLN A 113 28.33 18.64 -9.82
CA GLN A 113 28.17 17.97 -8.52
C GLN A 113 29.02 16.70 -8.36
N LYS A 114 29.39 16.03 -9.46
CA LYS A 114 30.27 14.85 -9.43
C LYS A 114 31.72 15.17 -9.06
N LYS A 115 32.18 16.42 -9.26
CA LYS A 115 33.57 16.82 -8.96
C LYS A 115 33.81 17.17 -7.48
N ASP A 116 32.77 17.55 -6.75
CA ASP A 116 32.91 18.05 -5.37
C ASP A 116 32.76 16.97 -4.28
N GLN A 117 32.28 15.76 -4.61
CA GLN A 117 32.04 14.69 -3.63
C GLN A 117 33.05 13.55 -3.61
N THR A 118 34.08 13.53 -4.47
CA THR A 118 35.18 12.55 -4.38
C THR A 118 36.24 12.91 -3.33
N GLY A 119 35.96 13.86 -2.43
CA GLY A 119 36.91 14.42 -1.48
C GLY A 119 36.52 14.32 -0.01
N THR A 120 35.77 13.30 0.43
CA THR A 120 35.59 13.03 1.88
C THR A 120 35.04 11.62 2.13
N THR A 121 35.90 10.73 2.61
CA THR A 121 35.54 9.39 3.08
C THR A 121 35.12 9.41 4.56
N GLY A 122 34.01 8.73 4.88
CA GLY A 122 33.77 8.20 6.23
C GLY A 122 32.29 7.94 6.57
N GLY A 123 31.89 6.66 6.62
CA GLY A 123 30.75 6.20 7.46
C GLY A 123 29.52 5.67 6.72
N ASN A 124 29.29 4.35 6.82
CA ASN A 124 28.22 3.58 6.20
C ASN A 124 26.82 3.89 6.76
N SER A 125 25.84 4.15 5.89
CA SER A 125 24.42 3.67 5.98
C SER A 125 23.48 4.33 4.95
N SER A 126 23.91 4.54 3.70
CA SER A 126 23.04 5.10 2.64
C SER A 126 23.38 4.64 1.22
N ALA A 127 24.15 3.56 1.07
CA ALA A 127 24.70 3.15 -0.23
C ALA A 127 23.68 2.55 -1.22
N THR A 128 22.49 2.14 -0.78
CA THR A 128 21.50 1.46 -1.64
C THR A 128 20.61 2.39 -2.45
N SER A 129 20.42 3.65 -2.01
CA SER A 129 19.61 4.64 -2.75
C SER A 129 20.38 5.32 -3.88
N TYR A 130 21.70 5.53 -3.72
CA TYR A 130 22.53 6.20 -4.73
C TYR A 130 22.95 5.28 -5.89
N ALA A 131 23.03 3.97 -5.65
CA ALA A 131 23.31 2.98 -6.70
C ALA A 131 22.17 2.89 -7.74
N ALA A 132 20.91 3.11 -7.31
CA ALA A 132 19.74 3.11 -8.19
C ALA A 132 19.74 4.29 -9.17
N VAL A 133 20.09 5.50 -8.69
CA VAL A 133 20.21 6.72 -9.52
C VAL A 133 21.33 6.59 -10.56
N THR A 134 22.44 5.96 -10.16
CA THR A 134 23.60 5.75 -11.06
C THR A 134 23.28 4.74 -12.17
N ARG A 135 22.44 3.73 -11.90
CA ARG A 135 22.04 2.70 -12.88
C ARG A 135 21.03 3.23 -13.91
N CYS A 136 20.14 4.14 -13.52
CA CYS A 136 19.26 4.85 -14.47
C CYS A 136 20.06 5.73 -15.44
N ALA A 137 21.09 6.43 -14.96
CA ALA A 137 21.92 7.29 -15.82
C ALA A 137 22.70 6.51 -16.90
N SER A 138 23.13 5.27 -16.62
CA SER A 138 23.80 4.42 -17.62
C SER A 138 22.85 3.84 -18.67
N ILE A 139 21.59 3.56 -18.29
CA ILE A 139 20.58 3.01 -19.21
C ILE A 139 20.11 4.10 -20.18
N THR A 140 19.93 5.33 -19.71
CA THR A 140 19.58 6.47 -20.59
C THR A 140 20.68 6.81 -21.58
N ARG A 141 21.95 6.62 -21.20
CA ARG A 141 23.11 6.80 -22.10
C ARG A 141 23.18 5.74 -23.20
N SER A 142 22.92 4.48 -22.85
CA SER A 142 22.89 3.35 -23.80
C SER A 142 21.79 3.51 -24.85
N SER A 143 20.61 3.98 -24.45
CA SER A 143 19.46 4.16 -25.36
C SER A 143 19.59 5.39 -26.28
N PHE A 144 20.43 6.36 -25.92
CA PHE A 144 20.66 7.56 -26.73
C PHE A 144 21.81 7.37 -27.73
N GLU A 145 22.83 6.55 -27.40
CA GLU A 145 23.94 6.22 -28.31
C GLU A 145 23.55 5.26 -29.45
N GLU A 146 22.42 4.54 -29.36
CA GLU A 146 21.86 3.73 -30.46
C GLU A 146 20.99 4.53 -31.44
N ILE A 147 20.50 5.70 -31.04
CA ILE A 147 19.65 6.57 -31.88
C ILE A 147 20.49 7.52 -32.76
N ASP A 148 21.75 7.76 -32.40
CA ASP A 148 22.66 8.69 -33.10
C ASP A 148 23.66 8.01 -34.05
N ARG A 149 23.60 6.68 -34.21
CA ARG A 149 24.50 5.92 -35.10
C ARG A 149 23.90 5.61 -36.47
N GLY A 150 23.09 6.54 -36.96
CA GLY A 150 22.35 6.45 -38.21
C GLY A 150 22.78 7.43 -39.30
N GLU A 151 23.95 8.07 -39.27
CA GLU A 151 24.46 8.82 -40.43
C GLU A 151 25.94 9.23 -40.27
N GLN A 152 26.80 8.73 -41.18
CA GLN A 152 28.11 9.26 -41.63
C GLN A 152 29.25 9.46 -40.60
N ASP A 153 30.54 9.27 -40.87
CA ASP A 153 31.36 8.48 -41.78
C ASP A 153 32.82 8.75 -41.29
N LEU A 154 33.74 7.82 -41.52
CA LEU A 154 35.21 7.95 -41.40
C LEU A 154 35.89 8.35 -40.06
N GLY A 155 36.63 7.38 -39.48
CA GLY A 155 38.08 7.55 -39.32
C GLY A 155 38.69 7.53 -37.91
N ILE A 156 39.42 6.44 -37.62
CA ILE A 156 40.79 6.42 -37.05
C ILE A 156 40.98 6.56 -35.52
N GLU A 157 41.44 5.42 -34.95
CA GLU A 157 42.49 5.16 -33.93
C GLU A 157 42.38 5.71 -32.48
N THR A 158 42.35 4.82 -31.46
CA THR A 158 43.45 4.39 -30.55
C THR A 158 44.13 5.58 -29.82
N GLU A 159 44.24 5.66 -28.49
CA GLU A 159 45.04 4.81 -27.61
C GLU A 159 44.94 5.28 -26.12
N ILE A 160 45.59 4.49 -25.26
CA ILE A 160 45.73 4.49 -23.80
C ILE A 160 46.76 5.55 -23.30
N GLY A 161 46.62 6.06 -22.07
CA GLY A 161 47.74 6.69 -21.31
C GLY A 161 47.28 7.71 -20.25
N THR A 162 47.28 7.38 -18.96
CA THR A 162 48.33 7.66 -17.94
C THR A 162 48.55 9.15 -17.59
N ALA A 163 48.10 9.47 -16.36
CA ALA A 163 48.69 10.32 -15.31
C ALA A 163 49.53 11.58 -15.62
N GLU A 164 49.23 12.61 -14.81
CA GLU A 164 50.17 13.54 -14.15
C GLU A 164 50.46 14.90 -14.82
N SER A 165 49.90 15.98 -14.25
CA SER A 165 50.64 17.02 -13.50
C SER A 165 49.76 18.26 -13.25
N LEU A 166 49.70 18.70 -11.98
CA LEU A 166 49.11 19.97 -11.55
C LEU A 166 49.96 21.17 -12.01
N PRO A 167 49.32 22.33 -12.22
CA PRO A 167 49.93 23.61 -11.84
C PRO A 167 49.24 24.24 -10.63
N LEU A 168 50.08 24.91 -9.84
CA LEU A 168 49.82 25.63 -8.60
C LEU A 168 48.74 26.72 -8.75
N ILE A 169 47.82 26.76 -7.77
CA ILE A 169 46.83 27.83 -7.61
C ILE A 169 47.51 29.01 -6.92
N ASP A 170 47.58 30.14 -7.61
CA ASP A 170 47.86 31.44 -7.01
C ASP A 170 46.58 31.98 -6.34
N GLY A 171 46.74 32.50 -5.13
CA GLY A 171 45.64 32.88 -4.24
C GLY A 171 44.82 34.07 -4.76
N ASN A 172 43.49 33.90 -4.82
CA ASN A 172 42.54 35.01 -4.95
C ASN A 172 41.62 35.02 -3.70
N PRO A 173 41.61 36.09 -2.89
CA PRO A 173 40.93 36.13 -1.59
C PRO A 173 39.41 36.39 -1.67
N ASN A 174 38.75 36.15 -2.80
CA ASN A 174 37.30 36.38 -2.95
C ASN A 174 36.53 35.05 -2.97
N LEU A 175 36.46 34.38 -1.82
CA LEU A 175 35.58 33.24 -1.58
C LEU A 175 34.20 33.76 -1.17
N HIS A 176 33.31 33.99 -2.14
CA HIS A 176 31.89 33.98 -1.88
C HIS A 176 31.43 32.52 -1.84
N THR A 177 31.16 32.02 -0.64
CA THR A 177 30.50 30.73 -0.41
C THR A 177 29.03 30.86 -0.81
N ASP A 178 28.70 30.62 -2.06
CA ASP A 178 27.33 30.39 -2.49
C ASP A 178 27.00 28.90 -2.30
N THR A 179 26.56 28.55 -1.10
CA THR A 179 25.77 27.34 -0.88
C THR A 179 24.46 27.47 -1.67
N PRO A 180 24.06 26.48 -2.49
CA PRO A 180 22.84 26.60 -3.29
C PRO A 180 21.61 26.60 -2.37
N ARG A 181 21.03 27.79 -2.18
CA ARG A 181 19.80 28.08 -1.38
C ARG A 181 18.59 27.19 -1.74
N ASN A 182 18.57 26.58 -2.92
CA ASN A 182 17.42 25.82 -3.41
C ASN A 182 17.25 24.47 -2.71
N VAL A 183 18.33 23.79 -2.32
CA VAL A 183 18.25 22.47 -1.65
C VAL A 183 17.69 22.60 -0.23
N LEU A 184 18.13 23.63 0.51
CA LEU A 184 17.58 23.97 1.83
C LEU A 184 16.14 24.49 1.74
N GLY A 185 15.75 25.10 0.62
CA GLY A 185 14.39 25.57 0.35
C GLY A 185 13.40 24.42 0.18
N GLU A 186 13.75 23.43 -0.65
CA GLU A 186 12.92 22.24 -0.88
C GLU A 186 12.80 21.34 0.37
N GLU A 187 13.88 21.19 1.14
CA GLU A 187 13.88 20.42 2.39
C GLU A 187 13.04 21.13 3.48
N LYS A 188 13.07 22.46 3.51
CA LYS A 188 12.25 23.26 4.44
C LYS A 188 10.79 23.33 4.02
N GLU A 189 10.49 23.40 2.72
CA GLU A 189 9.11 23.41 2.21
C GLU A 189 8.44 22.04 2.36
N SER A 190 9.16 20.94 2.13
CA SER A 190 8.66 19.58 2.38
C SER A 190 8.43 19.31 3.87
N SER A 191 9.35 19.76 4.74
CA SER A 191 9.19 19.70 6.20
C SER A 191 7.98 20.52 6.68
N LEU A 192 7.81 21.74 6.17
CA LEU A 192 6.65 22.60 6.49
C LEU A 192 5.33 22.01 5.98
N ARG A 193 5.31 21.42 4.77
CA ARG A 193 4.13 20.69 4.25
C ARG A 193 3.78 19.51 5.16
N HIS A 194 4.77 18.72 5.56
CA HIS A 194 4.56 17.59 6.46
C HIS A 194 4.00 18.06 7.82
N GLU A 195 4.61 19.08 8.44
CA GLU A 195 4.13 19.64 9.72
C GLU A 195 2.73 20.25 9.63
N SER A 196 2.39 20.85 8.48
CA SER A 196 1.04 21.37 8.20
C SER A 196 0.00 20.26 8.01
N GLY A 197 0.37 19.14 7.37
CA GLY A 197 -0.51 17.99 7.16
C GLY A 197 -0.89 17.30 8.47
N TRP A 198 0.05 17.12 9.40
CA TRP A 198 -0.24 16.57 10.73
C TRP A 198 -1.19 17.47 11.54
N LYS A 199 -0.97 18.79 11.54
CA LYS A 199 -1.85 19.74 12.24
C LYS A 199 -3.24 19.79 11.61
N SER A 200 -3.33 19.78 10.28
CA SER A 200 -4.60 19.70 9.55
C SER A 200 -5.36 18.42 9.92
N LEU A 201 -4.72 17.25 9.81
CA LEU A 201 -5.34 15.96 10.12
C LEU A 201 -5.77 15.85 11.60
N LEU A 202 -4.96 16.36 12.54
CA LEU A 202 -5.28 16.30 13.98
C LEU A 202 -6.49 17.16 14.36
N PHE A 203 -6.64 18.34 13.78
CA PHE A 203 -7.66 19.31 14.20
C PHE A 203 -8.88 19.40 13.27
N GLN A 204 -8.76 19.00 12.00
CA GLN A 204 -9.84 19.17 11.01
C GLN A 204 -10.63 17.88 10.74
N GLU A 205 -10.15 16.71 11.20
CA GLU A 205 -10.71 15.40 10.82
C GLU A 205 -11.14 14.53 12.03
N PRO A 206 -12.11 14.97 12.87
CA PRO A 206 -12.53 14.21 14.05
C PRO A 206 -13.15 12.84 13.71
N LEU A 207 -13.80 12.72 12.55
CA LEU A 207 -14.37 11.45 12.06
C LEU A 207 -13.29 10.43 11.66
N PHE A 208 -12.12 10.91 11.21
CA PHE A 208 -11.00 10.04 10.87
C PHE A 208 -10.44 9.32 12.11
N TRP A 209 -10.26 10.03 13.23
CA TRP A 209 -9.78 9.44 14.48
C TRP A 209 -10.74 8.40 15.05
N PHE A 210 -12.04 8.66 14.96
CA PHE A 210 -13.06 7.67 15.33
C PHE A 210 -13.00 6.42 14.44
N ASN A 211 -12.74 6.60 13.14
CA ASN A 211 -12.56 5.50 12.20
C ASN A 211 -11.27 4.69 12.46
N LEU A 212 -10.20 5.29 12.98
CA LEU A 212 -8.97 4.55 13.34
C LEU A 212 -9.22 3.47 14.41
N LEU A 213 -10.07 3.75 15.41
CA LEU A 213 -10.48 2.75 16.38
C LEU A 213 -11.25 1.60 15.73
N THR A 214 -12.14 1.93 14.79
CA THR A 214 -12.93 0.94 14.02
C THR A 214 -11.99 0.01 13.24
N ILE A 215 -10.96 0.58 12.62
CA ILE A 215 -9.93 -0.14 11.86
C ILE A 215 -9.12 -1.08 12.75
N PHE A 216 -8.70 -0.62 13.92
CA PHE A 216 -7.99 -1.44 14.89
C PHE A 216 -8.82 -2.63 15.36
N LEU A 217 -10.09 -2.40 15.73
CA LEU A 217 -10.99 -3.44 16.22
C LEU A 217 -11.37 -4.45 15.11
N PHE A 218 -11.57 -3.98 13.88
CA PHE A 218 -11.76 -4.84 12.72
C PHE A 218 -10.54 -5.73 12.49
N ALA A 219 -9.33 -5.14 12.46
CA ALA A 219 -8.09 -5.89 12.27
C ALA A 219 -7.88 -6.94 13.38
N TYR A 220 -8.15 -6.56 14.63
CA TYR A 220 -8.14 -7.51 15.74
C TYR A 220 -9.08 -8.70 15.48
N ALA A 221 -10.35 -8.45 15.19
CA ALA A 221 -11.34 -9.51 14.99
C ALA A 221 -11.00 -10.40 13.78
N TYR A 222 -10.60 -9.79 12.67
CA TYR A 222 -10.24 -10.48 11.43
C TYR A 222 -9.03 -11.41 11.59
N TYR A 223 -7.93 -10.92 12.20
CA TYR A 223 -6.74 -11.73 12.40
C TYR A 223 -6.91 -12.75 13.52
N SER A 224 -7.67 -12.46 14.57
CA SER A 224 -7.98 -13.45 15.61
C SER A 224 -8.75 -14.62 15.01
N TRP A 225 -9.72 -14.34 14.15
CA TRP A 225 -10.41 -15.38 13.40
C TRP A 225 -9.44 -16.19 12.52
N MET A 226 -8.61 -15.53 11.71
CA MET A 226 -7.64 -16.22 10.84
C MET A 226 -6.66 -17.11 11.60
N PHE A 227 -6.13 -16.66 12.74
CA PHE A 227 -5.15 -17.41 13.52
C PHE A 227 -5.76 -18.60 14.24
N PHE A 228 -6.97 -18.44 14.79
CA PHE A 228 -7.56 -19.43 15.69
C PHE A 228 -8.66 -20.28 15.04
N LEU A 229 -8.99 -20.09 13.76
CA LEU A 229 -9.96 -20.92 13.04
C LEU A 229 -9.60 -22.41 13.06
N VAL A 230 -8.36 -22.75 12.71
CA VAL A 230 -7.87 -24.14 12.67
C VAL A 230 -7.69 -24.70 14.09
N PRO A 231 -6.98 -24.03 15.02
CA PRO A 231 -6.86 -24.51 16.41
C PRO A 231 -8.20 -24.72 17.12
N HIS A 232 -9.22 -23.89 16.83
CA HIS A 232 -10.57 -24.08 17.36
C HIS A 232 -11.19 -25.40 16.92
N ALA A 233 -11.07 -25.71 15.63
CA ALA A 233 -11.53 -26.97 15.07
C ALA A 233 -10.78 -28.18 15.65
N GLU A 234 -9.47 -28.06 15.88
CA GLU A 234 -8.68 -29.09 16.54
C GLU A 234 -9.08 -29.30 18.01
N GLN A 235 -9.39 -28.23 18.76
CA GLN A 235 -9.89 -28.34 20.13
C GLN A 235 -11.22 -29.12 20.20
N LEU A 236 -12.06 -29.00 19.17
CA LEU A 236 -13.31 -29.76 19.05
C LEU A 236 -13.09 -31.25 18.70
N GLY A 237 -11.83 -31.66 18.47
CA GLY A 237 -11.43 -33.04 18.21
C GLY A 237 -11.41 -33.42 16.73
N PHE A 238 -11.43 -32.44 15.80
CA PHE A 238 -11.24 -32.75 14.39
C PHE A 238 -9.77 -33.03 14.08
N GLU A 239 -9.56 -33.94 13.14
CA GLU A 239 -8.25 -34.21 12.56
C GLU A 239 -7.68 -32.95 11.89
N GLN A 240 -6.37 -32.75 11.99
CA GLN A 240 -5.65 -31.60 11.46
C GLN A 240 -5.99 -31.33 9.98
N SER A 241 -5.99 -32.36 9.14
CA SER A 241 -6.33 -32.29 7.71
C SER A 241 -7.73 -31.70 7.45
N ARG A 242 -8.70 -32.07 8.28
CA ARG A 242 -10.08 -31.55 8.18
C ARG A 242 -10.19 -30.14 8.75
N ALA A 243 -9.46 -29.84 9.81
CA ALA A 243 -9.43 -28.53 10.44
C ALA A 243 -8.81 -27.48 9.50
N VAL A 244 -7.67 -27.78 8.87
CA VAL A 244 -7.02 -26.91 7.88
C VAL A 244 -7.93 -26.65 6.68
N PHE A 245 -8.69 -27.65 6.23
CA PHE A 245 -9.65 -27.50 5.14
C PHE A 245 -10.75 -26.45 5.41
N LEU A 246 -11.06 -26.13 6.68
CA LEU A 246 -12.00 -25.04 7.02
C LEU A 246 -11.50 -23.68 6.52
N SER A 247 -10.18 -23.44 6.54
CA SER A 247 -9.58 -22.22 6.00
C SER A 247 -9.81 -22.11 4.49
N SER A 248 -9.77 -23.24 3.77
CA SER A 248 -10.10 -23.28 2.35
C SER A 248 -11.58 -23.02 2.10
N ILE A 249 -12.48 -23.58 2.92
CA ILE A 249 -13.91 -23.31 2.85
C ILE A 249 -14.22 -21.82 3.06
N ALA A 250 -13.57 -21.20 4.06
CA ALA A 250 -13.66 -19.76 4.28
C ALA A 250 -13.12 -18.95 3.09
N GLY A 251 -12.01 -19.37 2.50
CA GLY A 251 -11.43 -18.76 1.30
C GLY A 251 -12.36 -18.83 0.08
N ILE A 252 -13.01 -19.97 -0.17
CA ILE A 252 -14.03 -20.14 -1.22
C ILE A 252 -15.19 -19.18 -0.98
N GLY A 253 -15.68 -19.10 0.26
CA GLY A 253 -16.67 -18.11 0.66
C GLY A 253 -16.22 -16.69 0.31
N GLY A 254 -14.97 -16.34 0.64
CA GLY A 254 -14.39 -15.02 0.34
C GLY A 254 -14.35 -14.68 -1.16
N ILE A 255 -14.01 -15.63 -2.03
CA ILE A 255 -14.02 -15.42 -3.49
C ILE A 255 -15.43 -15.13 -3.99
N ILE A 256 -16.42 -15.92 -3.53
CA ILE A 256 -17.83 -15.73 -3.89
C ILE A 256 -18.32 -14.36 -3.38
N GLY A 257 -18.01 -14.04 -2.13
CA GLY A 257 -18.42 -12.80 -1.48
C GLY A 257 -17.87 -11.57 -2.19
N ARG A 258 -16.58 -11.59 -2.55
CA ARG A 258 -15.96 -10.51 -3.32
C ARG A 258 -16.50 -10.38 -4.73
N THR A 259 -16.91 -11.49 -5.36
CA THR A 259 -17.57 -11.44 -6.67
C THR A 259 -18.92 -10.73 -6.57
N VAL A 260 -19.71 -11.09 -5.56
CA VAL A 260 -20.99 -10.40 -5.27
C VAL A 260 -20.76 -8.93 -4.92
N PHE A 261 -19.74 -8.63 -4.13
CA PHE A 261 -19.37 -7.26 -3.77
C PHE A 261 -19.06 -6.40 -5.00
N ILE A 262 -18.25 -6.90 -5.93
CA ILE A 262 -17.96 -6.20 -7.20
C ILE A 262 -19.26 -5.88 -7.93
N ILE A 263 -20.18 -6.84 -8.05
CA ILE A 263 -21.47 -6.64 -8.71
C ILE A 263 -22.28 -5.54 -8.00
N LEU A 264 -22.31 -5.53 -6.66
CA LEU A 264 -23.00 -4.50 -5.87
C LEU A 264 -22.40 -3.11 -6.08
N VAL A 265 -21.07 -2.99 -6.11
CA VAL A 265 -20.39 -1.71 -6.38
C VAL A 265 -20.65 -1.22 -7.80
N THR A 266 -20.69 -2.11 -8.80
CA THR A 266 -21.04 -1.73 -10.18
C THR A 266 -22.49 -1.26 -10.35
N LYS A 267 -23.36 -1.56 -9.38
CA LYS A 267 -24.75 -1.08 -9.33
C LYS A 267 -24.91 0.18 -8.47
N ASP A 268 -23.81 0.86 -8.15
CA ASP A 268 -23.78 2.08 -7.34
C ASP A 268 -24.41 1.92 -5.94
N VAL A 269 -24.38 0.69 -5.40
CA VAL A 269 -24.81 0.46 -4.01
C VAL A 269 -23.78 1.06 -3.06
N ASN A 270 -24.26 1.87 -2.11
CA ASN A 270 -23.39 2.59 -1.20
C ASN A 270 -22.58 1.62 -0.29
N ALA A 271 -21.26 1.79 -0.31
CA ALA A 271 -20.26 1.00 0.40
C ALA A 271 -20.56 0.80 1.89
N PHE A 272 -21.04 1.82 2.59
CA PHE A 272 -21.35 1.74 4.03
C PHE A 272 -22.53 0.81 4.31
N TYR A 273 -23.54 0.80 3.43
CA TYR A 273 -24.67 -0.11 3.58
C TYR A 273 -24.25 -1.55 3.33
N ILE A 274 -23.39 -1.79 2.34
CA ILE A 274 -22.83 -3.13 2.08
C ILE A 274 -22.05 -3.60 3.31
N TYR A 275 -21.21 -2.73 3.90
CA TYR A 275 -20.45 -3.04 5.11
C TYR A 275 -21.38 -3.47 6.25
N ILE A 276 -22.39 -2.66 6.58
CA ILE A 276 -23.32 -2.95 7.69
C ILE A 276 -24.10 -4.26 7.45
N VAL A 277 -24.60 -4.47 6.22
CA VAL A 277 -25.37 -5.69 5.88
C VAL A 277 -24.49 -6.93 5.90
N ALA A 278 -23.22 -6.83 5.48
CA ALA A 278 -22.25 -7.93 5.56
C ALA A 278 -21.82 -8.21 7.00
N GLY A 279 -21.70 -7.19 7.86
CA GLY A 279 -21.23 -7.36 9.24
C GLY A 279 -22.21 -8.04 10.19
N ILE A 280 -23.52 -7.94 9.91
CA ILE A 280 -24.56 -8.61 10.72
C ILE A 280 -24.40 -10.14 10.72
N PRO A 281 -24.36 -10.86 9.57
CA PRO A 281 -24.18 -12.31 9.56
C PRO A 281 -22.82 -12.76 10.11
N ILE A 282 -21.75 -11.97 9.95
CA ILE A 282 -20.45 -12.24 10.60
C ILE A 282 -20.63 -12.26 12.13
N THR A 283 -21.19 -11.19 12.67
CA THR A 283 -21.40 -11.03 14.12
C THR A 283 -22.26 -12.15 14.68
N ILE A 284 -23.38 -12.45 14.03
CA ILE A 284 -24.27 -13.55 14.43
C ILE A 284 -23.52 -14.88 14.39
N SER A 285 -22.72 -15.15 13.36
CA SER A 285 -21.96 -16.39 13.23
C SER A 285 -20.98 -16.61 14.40
N PHE A 286 -20.33 -15.56 14.91
CA PHE A 286 -19.45 -15.67 16.09
C PHE A 286 -20.22 -15.83 17.40
N LEU A 287 -21.32 -15.08 17.57
CA LEU A 287 -22.14 -15.18 18.77
C LEU A 287 -22.80 -16.55 18.90
N LEU A 288 -23.06 -17.21 17.78
CA LEU A 288 -23.60 -18.57 17.69
C LEU A 288 -22.52 -19.66 17.64
N ASP A 289 -21.26 -19.36 17.95
CA ASP A 289 -20.17 -20.36 17.90
C ASP A 289 -20.38 -21.56 18.84
N PHE A 290 -21.19 -21.40 19.89
CA PHE A 290 -21.55 -22.51 20.79
C PHE A 290 -22.49 -23.55 20.13
N ILE A 291 -23.07 -23.26 18.96
CA ILE A 291 -23.99 -24.15 18.26
C ILE A 291 -23.21 -25.18 17.44
N GLY A 292 -23.50 -26.46 17.68
CA GLY A 292 -23.03 -27.58 16.87
C GLY A 292 -21.53 -27.86 17.03
N SER A 293 -21.19 -29.07 17.42
CA SER A 293 -19.79 -29.57 17.39
C SER A 293 -19.52 -30.41 16.16
N ASP A 294 -20.49 -30.56 15.25
CA ASP A 294 -20.32 -31.31 14.03
C ASP A 294 -19.56 -30.50 12.97
N TYR A 295 -18.84 -31.21 12.11
CA TYR A 295 -18.01 -30.59 11.09
C TYR A 295 -18.83 -29.78 10.07
N SER A 296 -20.04 -30.21 9.74
CA SER A 296 -20.91 -29.53 8.78
C SER A 296 -21.33 -28.16 9.28
N THR A 297 -21.69 -28.04 10.56
CA THR A 297 -21.99 -26.76 11.20
C THR A 297 -20.74 -25.85 11.21
N ARG A 298 -19.57 -26.39 11.55
CA ARG A 298 -18.32 -25.61 11.60
C ARG A 298 -17.87 -25.13 10.21
N ALA A 299 -18.00 -25.99 9.20
CA ALA A 299 -17.78 -25.63 7.80
C ALA A 299 -18.77 -24.54 7.34
N GLY A 300 -20.05 -24.64 7.73
CA GLY A 300 -21.06 -23.62 7.44
C GLY A 300 -20.73 -22.26 8.06
N LEU A 301 -20.33 -22.24 9.34
CA LEU A 301 -19.90 -21.02 10.02
C LEU A 301 -18.65 -20.42 9.38
N ALA A 302 -17.63 -21.23 9.08
CA ALA A 302 -16.40 -20.77 8.41
C ALA A 302 -16.70 -20.19 7.01
N PHE A 303 -17.60 -20.82 6.26
CA PHE A 303 -18.04 -20.33 4.96
C PHE A 303 -18.73 -18.96 5.06
N VAL A 304 -19.67 -18.81 6.00
CA VAL A 304 -20.39 -17.54 6.23
C VAL A 304 -19.43 -16.45 6.68
N GLN A 305 -18.54 -16.75 7.63
CA GLN A 305 -17.52 -15.81 8.09
C GLN A 305 -16.63 -15.36 6.92
N GLY A 306 -16.09 -16.29 6.14
CA GLY A 306 -15.29 -15.98 4.95
C GLY A 306 -16.07 -15.17 3.91
N LEU A 307 -17.30 -15.57 3.60
CA LEU A 307 -18.15 -14.88 2.62
C LEU A 307 -18.27 -13.38 2.88
N PHE A 308 -18.34 -12.96 4.14
CA PHE A 308 -18.59 -11.58 4.50
C PHE A 308 -17.33 -10.83 5.00
N PHE A 309 -16.41 -11.47 5.73
CA PHE A 309 -15.19 -10.79 6.21
C PHE A 309 -14.31 -10.28 5.06
N PHE A 310 -14.14 -11.09 4.01
CA PHE A 310 -13.37 -10.67 2.84
C PHE A 310 -14.04 -9.54 2.05
N VAL A 311 -15.35 -9.35 2.20
CA VAL A 311 -16.09 -8.21 1.64
C VAL A 311 -15.83 -6.95 2.46
N GLU A 312 -15.92 -7.03 3.80
CA GLU A 312 -15.59 -5.91 4.69
C GLU A 312 -14.12 -5.45 4.54
N ASP A 313 -13.19 -6.39 4.40
CA ASP A 313 -11.77 -6.10 4.09
C ASP A 313 -11.62 -5.29 2.79
N SER A 314 -12.43 -5.59 1.78
CA SER A 314 -12.40 -4.87 0.49
C SER A 314 -12.95 -3.44 0.60
N LEU A 315 -13.83 -3.18 1.57
CA LEU A 315 -14.51 -1.90 1.81
C LEU A 315 -13.70 -0.92 2.67
N PHE A 316 -12.65 -1.42 3.34
CA PHE A 316 -11.77 -0.65 4.21
C PHE A 316 -11.31 0.70 3.63
N PHE A 317 -10.76 0.68 2.42
CA PHE A 317 -10.25 1.90 1.78
C PHE A 317 -11.36 2.81 1.26
N ALA A 318 -12.53 2.27 0.93
CA ALA A 318 -13.69 3.07 0.53
C ALA A 318 -14.19 3.92 1.71
N VAL A 319 -14.25 3.33 2.90
CA VAL A 319 -14.60 4.05 4.14
C VAL A 319 -13.55 5.13 4.45
N LEU A 320 -12.26 4.81 4.34
CA LEU A 320 -11.18 5.78 4.55
C LEU A 320 -11.33 7.02 3.66
N LYS A 321 -11.50 6.81 2.35
CA LYS A 321 -11.59 7.90 1.36
C LYS A 321 -12.77 8.85 1.64
N GLU A 322 -13.88 8.34 2.17
CA GLU A 322 -15.06 9.13 2.52
C GLU A 322 -14.95 9.84 3.88
N THR A 323 -14.13 9.33 4.80
CA THR A 323 -13.95 9.96 6.13
C THR A 323 -13.10 11.23 6.07
N LEU A 324 -12.14 11.30 5.16
CA LEU A 324 -11.26 12.45 4.95
C LEU A 324 -12.00 13.59 4.24
N VAL A 325 -11.84 14.83 4.73
CA VAL A 325 -12.27 16.06 4.07
C VAL A 325 -11.23 16.51 3.06
N ASP A 326 -9.94 16.48 3.42
CA ASP A 326 -8.85 16.88 2.54
C ASP A 326 -8.17 15.67 1.87
N GLN A 327 -8.11 15.68 0.53
CA GLN A 327 -7.46 14.63 -0.26
C GLN A 327 -5.93 14.71 -0.20
N ASP A 328 -5.37 15.88 0.09
CA ASP A 328 -3.92 16.05 0.21
C ASP A 328 -3.36 15.29 1.44
N ASN A 329 -4.22 15.03 2.43
CA ASN A 329 -3.89 14.24 3.62
C ASN A 329 -3.97 12.72 3.38
N PHE A 330 -4.41 12.26 2.22
CA PHE A 330 -4.68 10.84 1.95
C PHE A 330 -3.47 9.93 2.16
N SER A 331 -2.28 10.35 1.71
CA SER A 331 -1.04 9.59 1.88
C SER A 331 -0.67 9.36 3.34
N LEU A 332 -0.81 10.40 4.17
CA LEU A 332 -0.54 10.33 5.61
C LEU A 332 -1.61 9.51 6.33
N ALA A 333 -2.87 9.69 5.95
CA ALA A 333 -3.99 8.93 6.49
C ALA A 333 -3.85 7.43 6.21
N ILE A 334 -3.45 7.02 5.01
CA ILE A 334 -3.13 5.62 4.68
C ILE A 334 -2.03 5.08 5.59
N GLY A 335 -1.00 5.87 5.87
CA GLY A 335 0.10 5.48 6.76
C GLY A 335 -0.40 5.17 8.18
N LEU A 336 -1.17 6.10 8.76
CA LEU A 336 -1.76 5.90 10.10
C LEU A 336 -2.73 4.73 10.15
N VAL A 337 -3.60 4.62 9.16
CA VAL A 337 -4.55 3.52 9.03
C VAL A 337 -3.83 2.18 8.96
N SER A 338 -2.75 2.10 8.18
CA SER A 338 -1.93 0.88 8.06
C SER A 338 -1.25 0.53 9.38
N PHE A 339 -0.77 1.54 10.12
CA PHE A 339 -0.18 1.34 11.44
C PHE A 339 -1.19 0.74 12.42
N PHE A 340 -2.40 1.33 12.52
CA PHE A 340 -3.45 0.81 13.42
C PHE A 340 -3.97 -0.55 13.00
N PHE A 341 -4.07 -0.82 11.69
CA PHE A 341 -4.42 -2.14 11.17
C PHE A 341 -3.38 -3.20 11.56
N GLY A 342 -2.09 -2.91 11.35
CA GLY A 342 -1.00 -3.80 11.76
C GLY A 342 -0.94 -3.99 13.28
N PHE A 343 -1.20 -2.93 14.04
CA PHE A 343 -1.27 -3.00 15.51
C PHE A 343 -2.42 -3.90 15.98
N GLY A 344 -3.61 -3.78 15.37
CA GLY A 344 -4.74 -4.67 15.64
C GLY A 344 -4.44 -6.12 15.30
N ALA A 345 -3.80 -6.37 14.16
CA ALA A 345 -3.34 -7.70 13.75
C ALA A 345 -2.34 -8.32 14.73
N SER A 346 -1.45 -7.49 15.29
CA SER A 346 -0.45 -7.92 16.28
C SER A 346 -1.10 -8.24 17.62
N ALA A 347 -2.07 -7.41 18.04
CA ALA A 347 -2.85 -7.62 19.25
C ALA A 347 -3.72 -8.89 19.17
N ALA A 348 -4.19 -9.27 17.97
CA ALA A 348 -5.04 -10.43 17.75
C ALA A 348 -4.46 -11.72 18.33
N GLY A 349 -3.24 -12.08 17.92
CA GLY A 349 -2.56 -13.30 18.40
C GLY A 349 -2.33 -13.29 19.91
N TYR A 350 -1.81 -12.17 20.44
CA TYR A 350 -1.46 -12.07 21.86
C TYR A 350 -2.69 -12.08 22.77
N ILE A 351 -3.68 -11.21 22.51
CA ILE A 351 -4.87 -11.06 23.37
C ILE A 351 -5.77 -12.30 23.25
N SER A 352 -6.05 -12.79 22.03
CA SER A 352 -6.90 -13.97 21.87
C SER A 352 -6.22 -15.24 22.37
N GLY A 353 -4.89 -15.36 22.22
CA GLY A 353 -4.11 -16.45 22.83
C GLY A 353 -4.16 -16.39 24.36
N SER A 354 -3.92 -15.23 24.95
CA SER A 354 -4.01 -15.05 26.42
C SER A 354 -5.43 -15.32 26.95
N LEU A 355 -6.46 -14.93 26.18
CA LEU A 355 -7.85 -15.21 26.51
C LEU A 355 -8.16 -16.70 26.43
N PHE A 356 -7.59 -17.42 25.46
CA PHE A 356 -7.64 -18.87 25.41
C PHE A 356 -6.96 -19.48 26.65
N ASP A 357 -5.76 -19.01 27.02
CA ASP A 357 -5.04 -19.52 28.19
C ASP A 357 -5.85 -19.37 29.49
N LEU A 358 -6.59 -18.27 29.64
CA LEU A 358 -7.46 -18.02 30.79
C LEU A 358 -8.76 -18.84 30.76
N THR A 359 -9.37 -18.99 29.58
CA THR A 359 -10.72 -19.56 29.45
C THR A 359 -10.74 -21.04 29.10
N GLN A 360 -9.62 -21.55 28.58
CA GLN A 360 -9.40 -22.89 28.05
C GLN A 360 -10.45 -23.32 27.00
N SER A 361 -11.02 -22.36 26.27
CA SER A 361 -12.12 -22.61 25.33
C SER A 361 -12.13 -21.60 24.20
N TYR A 362 -11.83 -22.07 22.98
CA TYR A 362 -11.93 -21.24 21.78
C TYR A 362 -13.36 -20.75 21.51
N THR A 363 -14.40 -21.50 21.89
CA THR A 363 -15.79 -21.00 21.78
C THR A 363 -16.00 -19.68 22.53
N LYS A 364 -15.46 -19.55 23.75
CA LYS A 364 -15.55 -18.28 24.49
C LYS A 364 -14.74 -17.17 23.82
N VAL A 365 -13.56 -17.51 23.29
CA VAL A 365 -12.71 -16.57 22.53
C VAL A 365 -13.46 -16.06 21.30
N PHE A 366 -14.08 -16.95 20.52
CA PHE A 366 -14.86 -16.62 19.32
C PHE A 366 -16.10 -15.77 19.64
N ILE A 367 -16.81 -16.05 20.73
CA ILE A 367 -17.91 -15.19 21.19
C ILE A 367 -17.41 -13.77 21.53
N ILE A 368 -16.26 -13.65 22.21
CA ILE A 368 -15.66 -12.35 22.54
C ILE A 368 -15.24 -11.61 21.26
N ILE A 369 -14.65 -12.31 20.28
CA ILE A 369 -14.36 -11.74 18.96
C ILE A 369 -15.66 -11.22 18.31
N GLY A 370 -16.76 -11.98 18.40
CA GLY A 370 -18.08 -11.56 17.91
C GLY A 370 -18.60 -10.28 18.59
N ILE A 371 -18.40 -10.12 19.89
CA ILE A 371 -18.76 -8.89 20.61
C ILE A 371 -17.92 -7.71 20.12
N VAL A 372 -16.61 -7.89 19.94
CA VAL A 372 -15.74 -6.85 19.39
C VAL A 372 -16.17 -6.47 17.98
N HIS A 373 -16.52 -7.45 17.15
CA HIS A 373 -17.04 -7.21 15.81
C HIS A 373 -18.40 -6.49 15.82
N ALA A 374 -19.29 -6.80 16.76
CA ALA A 374 -20.54 -6.08 16.93
C ALA A 374 -20.30 -4.58 17.19
N ILE A 375 -19.27 -4.25 18.00
CA ILE A 375 -18.85 -2.87 18.24
C ILE A 375 -18.39 -2.22 16.94
N VAL A 376 -17.61 -2.91 16.11
CA VAL A 376 -17.20 -2.40 14.78
C VAL A 376 -18.41 -2.02 13.93
N VAL A 377 -19.40 -2.91 13.81
CA VAL A 377 -20.63 -2.65 13.05
C VAL A 377 -21.36 -1.42 13.58
N VAL A 378 -21.47 -1.28 14.91
CA VAL A 378 -22.08 -0.09 15.55
C VAL A 378 -21.28 1.18 15.25
N GLN A 379 -19.94 1.14 15.32
CA GLN A 379 -19.09 2.29 14.99
C GLN A 379 -19.25 2.72 13.52
N VAL A 380 -19.41 1.77 12.60
CA VAL A 380 -19.67 2.08 11.18
C VAL A 380 -21.05 2.69 10.98
N ILE A 381 -22.08 2.22 11.69
CA ILE A 381 -23.42 2.85 11.68
C ILE A 381 -23.33 4.31 12.15
N ILE A 382 -22.63 4.57 13.26
CA ILE A 382 -22.43 5.92 13.80
C ILE A 382 -21.66 6.79 12.79
N THR A 383 -20.57 6.28 12.23
CA THR A 383 -19.79 6.97 11.20
C THR A 383 -20.66 7.35 10.01
N THR A 384 -21.50 6.43 9.55
CA THR A 384 -22.43 6.65 8.42
C THR A 384 -23.45 7.76 8.75
N ALA A 385 -24.01 7.76 9.95
CA ALA A 385 -24.96 8.78 10.39
C ALA A 385 -24.29 10.18 10.47
N CYS A 386 -23.09 10.25 11.02
CA CYS A 386 -22.31 11.49 11.10
C CYS A 386 -21.95 12.02 9.70
N LEU A 387 -21.53 11.15 8.78
CA LEU A 387 -21.22 11.52 7.40
C LEU A 387 -22.44 12.07 6.67
N ARG A 388 -23.63 11.49 6.87
CA ARG A 388 -24.87 12.05 6.29
C ARG A 388 -25.19 13.44 6.83
N LYS A 389 -25.04 13.65 8.14
CA LYS A 389 -25.25 14.97 8.76
C LYS A 389 -24.28 16.01 8.21
N ARG A 390 -23.00 15.65 8.05
CA ARG A 390 -21.97 16.51 7.42
C ARG A 390 -22.34 16.88 5.98
N LYS A 391 -22.75 15.90 5.16
CA LYS A 391 -23.16 16.14 3.76
C LYS A 391 -24.40 17.04 3.64
N ASN A 392 -25.36 16.91 4.56
CA ASN A 392 -26.55 17.77 4.55
C ASN A 392 -26.22 19.21 4.96
N SER A 393 -25.39 19.40 5.99
CA SER A 393 -24.97 20.75 6.44
C SER A 393 -24.22 21.54 5.36
N ILE A 394 -23.55 20.87 4.42
CA ILE A 394 -22.86 21.51 3.30
C ILE A 394 -23.83 21.89 2.17
N LYS A 395 -24.97 21.20 2.04
CA LYS A 395 -25.99 21.52 1.02
C LYS A 395 -26.89 22.68 1.40
N ASP A 396 -27.01 22.95 2.70
CA ASP A 396 -27.84 24.03 3.25
C ASP A 396 -27.09 25.40 3.31
N HIS A 397 -25.82 25.41 2.91
CA HIS A 397 -24.95 26.59 2.77
C HIS A 397 -24.53 26.75 1.31
#